data_AF-A0A6A6NP61-F1
#
_entry.id   AF-A0A6A6NP61-F1
#
_cell.length_a   1.000
_cell.length_b   1.000
_cell.length_c   1.000
_cell.angle_alpha   90.00
_cell.angle_beta   90.00
_cell.angle_gamma   90.00
#
_symmetry.space_group_name_H-M   'P 1'
#
loop_
_entity.id
_entity.type
_entity.pdbx_description
1 polymer ?
#
loop_
_entity_poly.entity_id
_entity_poly.type
_entity_poly.pdbx_seq_one_letter_code
_entity_poly.pdbx_strand_id
1 'polypeptide(L)'
;MISRLQPKNIDILSLTTIATPHRGSAFADYMFDQIGPKHVPRVYRTLESVGFQTGAFGQLTRAYMRDEFNPRTPDQLGVRYYSYGASLDPTLWSVFKFSHDVISRLEESENDGLVSVESSRWGEYKGTLVGVSHLDLINWTNRIKSLVWRSMGWEVNFNALALYLDIAGKSIPSSIEGLRKC
;
A
#
# COMPACT_ATOMS: atom_id res chain seq x y z
N MET A 1 11.49 8.69 0.02
CA MET A 1 11.99 8.17 -1.27
C MET A 1 12.50 9.29 -2.19
N ILE A 2 11.74 10.37 -2.39
CA ILE A 2 12.01 11.42 -3.39
C ILE A 2 13.27 12.24 -3.11
N SER A 3 13.50 12.61 -1.84
CA SER A 3 14.70 13.36 -1.41
C SER A 3 16.03 12.66 -1.68
N ARG A 4 16.00 11.39 -2.09
CA ARG A 4 17.19 10.58 -2.43
C ARG A 4 17.18 10.10 -3.88
N LEU A 5 16.24 10.55 -4.71
CA LEU A 5 16.10 10.08 -6.08
C LEU A 5 17.32 10.47 -6.94
N GLN A 6 17.72 9.57 -7.83
CA GLN A 6 18.81 9.75 -8.78
C GLN A 6 18.32 9.27 -10.16
N PRO A 7 18.66 9.96 -11.27
CA PRO A 7 19.46 11.19 -11.34
C PRO A 7 18.68 12.44 -10.91
N LYS A 8 19.40 13.49 -10.48
CA LYS A 8 18.81 14.73 -9.93
C LYS A 8 18.16 15.67 -10.96
N ASN A 9 18.19 15.33 -12.24
CA ASN A 9 17.64 16.14 -13.33
C ASN A 9 16.15 15.85 -13.62
N ILE A 10 15.43 15.34 -12.62
CA ILE A 10 14.01 15.03 -12.72
C ILE A 10 13.28 15.86 -11.67
N ASP A 11 12.41 16.75 -12.14
CA ASP A 11 11.53 17.52 -11.28
C ASP A 11 10.28 16.69 -10.96
N ILE A 12 10.15 16.27 -9.71
CA ILE A 12 8.98 15.53 -9.26
C ILE A 12 7.93 16.52 -8.78
N LEU A 13 6.78 16.56 -9.46
CA LEU A 13 5.69 17.49 -9.14
C LEU A 13 4.81 16.97 -8.00
N SER A 14 4.60 15.66 -7.95
CA SER A 14 3.77 15.03 -6.92
C SER A 14 4.10 13.56 -6.69
N LEU A 15 3.82 13.09 -5.47
CA LEU A 15 3.81 11.69 -5.07
C LEU A 15 2.41 11.32 -4.57
N THR A 16 1.78 10.37 -5.23
CA THR A 16 0.53 9.78 -4.73
C THR A 16 0.81 8.36 -4.27
N THR A 17 0.42 8.06 -3.03
CA THR A 17 0.54 6.72 -2.44
C THR A 17 -0.85 6.14 -2.20
N ILE A 18 -0.98 4.83 -2.37
CA ILE A 18 -2.24 4.11 -2.21
C ILE A 18 -1.95 2.92 -1.30
N ALA A 19 -2.60 2.87 -0.13
CA ALA A 19 -2.41 1.86 0.90
C ALA A 19 -0.94 1.55 1.25
N THR A 20 -0.08 2.56 1.20
CA THR A 20 1.35 2.38 1.48
C THR A 20 1.58 2.40 2.99
N PRO A 21 2.31 1.44 3.59
CA PRO A 21 2.54 1.40 5.03
C PRO A 21 3.61 2.41 5.46
N HIS A 22 3.29 3.71 5.43
CA HIS A 22 4.26 4.79 5.76
C HIS A 22 4.77 4.74 7.20
N ARG A 23 3.99 4.13 8.11
CA ARG A 23 4.39 3.89 9.50
C ARG A 23 4.69 2.42 9.77
N GLY A 24 4.81 1.61 8.72
CA GLY A 24 4.95 0.16 8.77
C GLY A 24 3.62 -0.56 8.96
N SER A 25 3.67 -1.88 9.13
CA SER A 25 2.52 -2.75 9.34
C SER A 25 2.70 -3.55 10.62
N ALA A 26 1.73 -3.50 11.55
CA ALA A 26 1.75 -4.37 12.72
C ALA A 26 1.65 -5.85 12.36
N PHE A 27 1.08 -6.18 11.19
CA PHE A 27 1.12 -7.57 10.71
C PHE A 27 2.54 -8.00 10.34
N ALA A 28 3.34 -7.10 9.73
CA ALA A 28 4.75 -7.39 9.49
C ALA A 28 5.47 -7.64 10.83
N ASP A 29 5.33 -6.74 11.81
CA ASP A 29 5.93 -6.90 13.15
C ASP A 29 5.50 -8.24 13.80
N TYR A 30 4.21 -8.56 13.78
CA TYR A 30 3.69 -9.81 14.33
C TYR A 30 4.34 -11.04 13.69
N MET A 31 4.50 -11.05 12.36
CA MET A 31 5.15 -12.15 11.66
C MET A 31 6.63 -12.28 12.08
N PHE A 32 7.34 -11.17 12.28
CA PHE A 32 8.72 -11.18 12.78
C PHE A 32 8.81 -11.74 14.20
N ASP A 33 7.90 -11.35 15.08
CA ASP A 33 7.85 -11.82 16.46
C ASP A 33 7.56 -13.33 16.52
N GLN A 34 6.65 -13.84 15.69
CA GLN A 34 6.34 -15.27 15.63
C GLN A 34 7.49 -16.12 15.09
N ILE A 35 8.22 -15.63 14.08
CA ILE A 35 9.40 -16.33 13.54
C ILE A 35 10.55 -16.31 14.56
N GLY A 36 10.69 -15.19 15.27
CA GLY A 36 11.74 -14.93 16.24
C GLY A 36 13.09 -14.60 15.59
N PRO A 37 13.91 -13.74 16.22
CA PRO A 37 15.11 -13.16 15.62
C PRO A 37 16.15 -14.19 15.19
N LYS A 38 16.18 -15.37 15.81
CA LYS A 38 17.10 -16.47 15.46
C LYS A 38 16.73 -17.17 14.15
N HIS A 39 15.47 -17.19 13.77
CA HIS A 39 14.99 -17.90 12.57
C HIS A 39 14.75 -16.98 11.39
N VAL A 40 14.62 -15.66 11.63
CA VAL A 40 14.45 -14.64 10.57
C VAL A 40 15.48 -14.79 9.45
N PRO A 41 16.81 -14.92 9.71
CA PRO A 41 17.79 -15.09 8.63
C PRO A 41 17.60 -16.37 7.81
N ARG A 42 17.09 -17.45 8.43
CA ARG A 42 16.84 -18.74 7.77
C ARG A 42 15.58 -18.69 6.92
N VAL A 43 14.51 -18.09 7.44
CA VAL A 43 13.26 -17.88 6.70
C VAL A 43 13.51 -16.96 5.51
N TYR A 44 14.27 -15.88 5.71
CA TYR A 44 14.69 -14.97 4.64
C TYR A 44 15.46 -15.68 3.55
N ARG A 45 16.50 -16.45 3.91
CA ARG A 45 17.27 -17.23 2.92
C ARG A 45 16.41 -18.24 2.15
N THR A 46 15.46 -18.86 2.83
CA THR A 46 14.55 -19.84 2.21
C THR A 46 13.61 -19.14 1.22
N LEU A 47 13.03 -18.02 1.61
CA LEU A 47 12.15 -17.21 0.75
C LEU A 47 12.91 -16.58 -0.44
N GLU A 48 14.14 -16.11 -0.25
CA GLU A 48 15.03 -15.67 -1.33
C GLU A 48 15.30 -16.78 -2.34
N SER A 49 15.53 -18.00 -1.87
CA SER A 49 15.78 -19.16 -2.74
C SER A 49 14.56 -19.56 -3.60
N VAL A 50 13.35 -19.17 -3.19
CA VAL A 50 12.11 -19.37 -3.97
C VAL A 50 11.66 -18.09 -4.71
N GLY A 51 12.53 -17.08 -4.79
CA GLY A 51 12.31 -15.88 -5.61
C GLY A 51 11.57 -14.73 -4.91
N PHE A 52 11.33 -14.80 -3.59
CA PHE A 52 10.77 -13.70 -2.81
C PHE A 52 11.88 -12.79 -2.27
N GLN A 53 11.80 -11.48 -2.56
CA GLN A 53 12.75 -10.49 -2.04
C GLN A 53 12.51 -10.24 -0.55
N THR A 54 13.21 -10.95 0.34
CA THR A 54 12.91 -10.91 1.78
C THR A 54 13.33 -9.66 2.51
N GLY A 55 14.28 -8.90 1.95
CA GLY A 55 14.57 -7.55 2.39
C GLY A 55 13.32 -6.66 2.41
N ALA A 56 12.35 -6.91 1.53
CA ALA A 56 11.12 -6.14 1.47
C ALA A 56 10.28 -6.28 2.74
N PHE A 57 10.18 -7.47 3.35
CA PHE A 57 9.31 -7.68 4.52
C PHE A 57 9.84 -6.98 5.79
N GLY A 58 11.15 -7.02 6.03
CA GLY A 58 11.76 -6.31 7.16
C GLY A 58 11.61 -4.79 7.04
N GLN A 59 11.60 -4.28 5.81
CA GLN A 59 11.38 -2.86 5.52
C GLN A 59 9.94 -2.41 5.81
N LEU A 60 8.97 -3.32 5.87
CA LEU A 60 7.58 -2.99 6.20
C LEU A 60 7.32 -2.93 7.71
N THR A 61 8.31 -3.24 8.55
CA THR A 61 8.16 -3.16 10.01
C THR A 61 8.00 -1.72 10.47
N ARG A 62 7.28 -1.52 11.57
CA ARG A 62 7.06 -0.18 12.13
C ARG A 62 8.36 0.43 12.63
N ALA A 63 9.23 -0.39 13.21
CA ALA A 63 10.56 0.04 13.66
C ALA A 63 11.42 0.54 12.49
N TYR A 64 11.49 -0.22 11.39
CA TYR A 64 12.27 0.22 10.23
C TYR A 64 11.73 1.51 9.62
N MET A 65 10.41 1.64 9.47
CA MET A 65 9.81 2.87 8.94
C MET A 65 10.10 4.09 9.83
N ARG A 66 9.97 3.93 11.16
CA ARG A 66 10.21 5.00 12.13
C ARG A 66 11.68 5.39 12.25
N ASP A 67 12.57 4.42 12.37
CA ASP A 67 13.95 4.65 12.81
C ASP A 67 14.95 4.71 11.64
N GLU A 68 14.61 4.12 10.48
CA GLU A 68 15.55 3.93 9.37
C GLU A 68 15.10 4.61 8.07
N PHE A 69 13.87 4.39 7.61
CA PHE A 69 13.41 4.87 6.31
C PHE A 69 12.97 6.34 6.36
N ASN A 70 11.96 6.68 7.17
CA ASN A 70 11.39 8.03 7.20
C ASN A 70 12.42 9.10 7.57
N PRO A 71 13.31 8.91 8.57
CA PRO A 71 14.34 9.91 8.89
C PRO A 71 15.34 10.13 7.75
N ARG A 72 15.65 9.09 6.98
CA ARG A 72 16.60 9.20 5.85
C ARG A 72 15.95 9.73 4.58
N THR A 73 14.63 9.72 4.51
CA THR A 73 13.89 10.19 3.34
C THR A 73 12.84 11.24 3.69
N PRO A 74 13.26 12.43 4.15
CA PRO A 74 12.32 13.51 4.43
C PRO A 74 11.60 13.96 3.15
N ASP A 75 10.45 14.61 3.32
CA ASP A 75 9.72 15.23 2.23
C ASP A 75 10.54 16.37 1.60
N GLN A 76 10.43 16.51 0.28
CA GLN A 76 11.14 17.53 -0.49
C GLN A 76 10.24 18.74 -0.73
N LEU A 77 10.77 19.94 -0.50
CA LEU A 77 10.05 21.18 -0.75
C LEU A 77 9.65 21.29 -2.23
N GLY A 78 8.42 21.74 -2.49
CA GLY A 78 7.87 21.91 -3.84
C GLY A 78 7.18 20.66 -4.41
N VAL A 79 7.34 19.50 -3.78
CA VAL A 79 6.64 18.26 -4.16
C VAL A 79 5.30 18.19 -3.42
N ARG A 80 4.22 17.86 -4.13
CA ARG A 80 2.90 17.62 -3.51
C ARG A 80 2.75 16.15 -3.13
N TYR A 81 2.40 15.88 -1.88
CA TYR A 81 2.24 14.53 -1.36
C TYR A 81 0.76 14.24 -1.13
N TYR A 82 0.28 13.14 -1.72
CA TYR A 82 -1.10 12.66 -1.59
C TYR A 82 -1.11 11.21 -1.11
N SER A 83 -2.12 10.86 -0.32
CA SER A 83 -2.31 9.48 0.12
C SER A 83 -3.77 9.06 0.15
N TYR A 84 -3.98 7.78 -0.14
CA TYR A 84 -5.26 7.09 0.00
C TYR A 84 -5.06 5.85 0.86
N GLY A 85 -6.02 5.59 1.74
CA GLY A 85 -6.09 4.33 2.48
C GLY A 85 -7.15 3.41 1.90
N ALA A 86 -7.21 2.18 2.42
CA ALA A 86 -8.29 1.26 2.15
C ALA A 86 -8.69 0.56 3.44
N SER A 87 -9.96 0.17 3.53
CA SER A 87 -10.48 -0.64 4.61
C SER A 87 -11.36 -1.76 4.05
N LEU A 88 -11.24 -2.94 4.64
CA LEU A 88 -12.02 -4.12 4.32
C LEU A 88 -12.76 -4.56 5.58
N ASP A 89 -14.02 -4.99 5.43
CA ASP A 89 -14.67 -5.80 6.46
C ASP A 89 -14.68 -7.28 5.99
N PRO A 90 -13.69 -8.09 6.42
CA PRO A 90 -13.55 -9.44 5.92
C PRO A 90 -14.60 -10.38 6.52
N THR A 91 -15.29 -11.12 5.66
CA THR A 91 -16.05 -12.31 6.09
C THR A 91 -15.13 -13.35 6.74
N LEU A 92 -15.68 -14.23 7.57
CA LEU A 92 -14.91 -15.26 8.31
C LEU A 92 -14.04 -16.16 7.40
N TRP A 93 -14.40 -16.32 6.13
CA TRP A 93 -13.69 -17.15 5.15
C TRP A 93 -12.66 -16.39 4.31
N SER A 94 -12.46 -15.10 4.57
CA SER A 94 -11.50 -14.27 3.84
C SER A 94 -10.06 -14.69 4.16
N VAL A 95 -9.21 -14.78 3.14
CA VAL A 95 -7.76 -15.00 3.30
C VAL A 95 -7.08 -13.85 4.07
N PHE A 96 -7.69 -12.67 4.10
CA PHE A 96 -7.21 -11.52 4.88
C PHE A 96 -7.75 -11.45 6.30
N LYS A 97 -8.64 -12.37 6.70
CA LYS A 97 -9.27 -12.29 8.03
C LYS A 97 -8.23 -12.30 9.16
N PHE A 98 -7.26 -13.20 9.07
CA PHE A 98 -6.22 -13.34 10.08
C PHE A 98 -5.36 -12.08 10.21
N SER A 99 -4.80 -11.59 9.09
CA SER A 99 -3.94 -10.42 9.10
C SER A 99 -4.70 -9.15 9.45
N HIS A 100 -5.95 -9.03 8.98
CA HIS A 100 -6.86 -7.96 9.37
C HIS A 100 -7.11 -7.93 10.88
N ASP A 101 -7.45 -9.08 11.48
CA ASP A 101 -7.72 -9.16 12.92
C ASP A 101 -6.48 -8.80 13.76
N VAL A 102 -5.29 -9.22 13.32
CA VAL A 102 -4.03 -8.86 13.96
C VAL A 102 -3.84 -7.34 13.94
N ILE A 103 -4.02 -6.70 12.78
CA ILE A 103 -3.85 -5.24 12.66
C ILE A 103 -4.92 -4.49 13.45
N SER A 104 -6.20 -4.86 13.31
CA SER A 104 -7.30 -4.25 14.07
C SER A 104 -7.07 -4.34 15.57
N ARG A 105 -6.55 -5.48 16.06
CA ARG A 105 -6.27 -5.67 17.48
C ARG A 105 -5.04 -4.88 17.95
N LEU A 106 -3.98 -4.79 17.15
CA LEU A 106 -2.71 -4.18 17.55
C LEU A 106 -2.65 -2.68 17.31
N GLU A 107 -3.39 -2.17 16.34
CA GLU A 107 -3.38 -0.76 15.92
C GLU A 107 -4.71 -0.04 16.19
N GLU A 108 -5.76 -0.75 16.62
CA GLU A 108 -7.10 -0.19 16.89
C GLU A 108 -7.63 0.66 15.72
N SER A 109 -7.35 0.20 14.49
CA SER A 109 -7.63 0.93 13.26
C SER A 109 -8.29 0.03 12.20
N GLU A 110 -9.10 0.64 11.36
CA GLU A 110 -9.55 0.01 10.10
C GLU A 110 -8.32 -0.33 9.24
N ASN A 111 -8.39 -1.41 8.48
CA ASN A 111 -7.28 -1.82 7.63
C ASN A 111 -7.76 -2.60 6.40
N ASP A 112 -6.89 -2.70 5.41
CA ASP A 112 -7.17 -3.38 4.13
C ASP A 112 -6.76 -4.86 4.13
N GLY A 113 -6.44 -5.40 5.31
CA GLY A 113 -5.90 -6.74 5.51
C GLY A 113 -4.37 -6.80 5.63
N LEU A 114 -3.62 -5.75 5.26
CA LEU A 114 -2.15 -5.72 5.41
C LEU A 114 -1.63 -4.41 5.98
N VAL A 115 -2.35 -3.30 5.78
CA VAL A 115 -1.95 -1.95 6.17
C VAL A 115 -3.14 -1.25 6.80
N SER A 116 -2.93 -0.64 7.96
CA SER A 116 -3.95 0.20 8.58
C SER A 116 -4.18 1.49 7.82
N VAL A 117 -5.39 2.01 7.92
CA VAL A 117 -5.75 3.34 7.42
C VAL A 117 -4.81 4.40 8.02
N GLU A 118 -4.48 4.29 9.30
CA GLU A 118 -3.58 5.25 9.96
C GLU A 118 -2.14 5.19 9.43
N SER A 119 -1.61 3.99 9.19
CA SER A 119 -0.29 3.84 8.56
C SER A 119 -0.27 4.34 7.11
N SER A 120 -1.40 4.26 6.41
CA SER A 120 -1.53 4.73 5.01
C SER A 120 -1.49 6.24 4.81
N ARG A 121 -1.67 7.03 5.88
CA ARG A 121 -1.78 8.50 5.82
C ARG A 121 -0.40 9.16 5.66
N TRP A 122 -0.19 9.90 4.59
CA TRP A 122 0.99 10.76 4.38
C TRP A 122 0.69 11.98 3.50
N GLY A 123 1.27 13.14 3.84
CA GLY A 123 0.95 14.39 3.15
C GLY A 123 -0.55 14.73 3.26
N GLU A 124 -1.15 15.18 2.16
CA GLU A 124 -2.58 15.44 2.08
C GLU A 124 -3.36 14.13 1.87
N TYR A 125 -4.04 13.67 2.91
CA TYR A 125 -4.86 12.47 2.87
C TYR A 125 -6.18 12.73 2.12
N LYS A 126 -6.43 11.96 1.07
CA LYS A 126 -7.57 12.15 0.16
C LYS A 126 -8.78 11.29 0.50
N GLY A 127 -8.60 10.21 1.28
CA GLY A 127 -9.70 9.40 1.78
C GLY A 127 -9.39 7.90 1.90
N THR A 128 -10.36 7.17 2.45
CA THR A 128 -10.34 5.72 2.62
C THR A 128 -11.26 5.05 1.61
N LEU A 129 -10.76 4.04 0.90
CA LEU A 129 -11.54 3.19 0.01
C LEU A 129 -12.19 2.07 0.83
N VAL A 130 -13.51 2.15 1.00
CA VAL A 130 -14.28 1.22 1.85
C VAL A 130 -14.63 -0.06 1.09
N GLY A 131 -14.50 -1.21 1.76
CA GLY A 131 -14.77 -2.53 1.19
C GLY A 131 -13.69 -3.01 0.22
N VAL A 132 -12.47 -2.48 0.33
CA VAL A 132 -11.36 -2.75 -0.59
C VAL A 132 -10.22 -3.40 0.18
N SER A 133 -9.85 -4.62 -0.23
CA SER A 133 -8.66 -5.28 0.32
C SER A 133 -7.38 -4.81 -0.37
N HIS A 134 -6.24 -5.06 0.27
CA HIS A 134 -4.93 -4.71 -0.31
C HIS A 134 -4.71 -5.35 -1.71
N LEU A 135 -5.23 -6.56 -1.95
CA LEU A 135 -5.13 -7.21 -3.27
C LEU A 135 -6.09 -6.63 -4.32
N ASP A 136 -7.19 -6.01 -3.89
CA ASP A 136 -8.12 -5.33 -4.80
C ASP A 136 -7.50 -4.08 -5.41
N LEU A 137 -6.64 -3.39 -4.66
CA LEU A 137 -5.92 -2.20 -5.13
C LEU A 137 -4.97 -2.49 -6.29
N ILE A 138 -4.29 -3.63 -6.26
CA ILE A 138 -3.34 -4.04 -7.32
C ILE A 138 -4.00 -4.86 -8.45
N ASN A 139 -5.35 -4.90 -8.50
CA ASN A 139 -6.13 -5.59 -9.52
C ASN A 139 -5.80 -7.11 -9.66
N TRP A 140 -5.08 -7.70 -8.70
CA TRP A 140 -4.71 -9.11 -8.76
C TRP A 140 -5.93 -9.99 -8.52
N THR A 141 -6.81 -9.55 -7.62
CA THR A 141 -8.11 -10.16 -7.45
C THR A 141 -8.89 -10.22 -8.76
N ASN A 142 -8.96 -9.19 -9.60
CA ASN A 142 -9.69 -9.30 -10.88
C ASN A 142 -9.17 -10.39 -11.83
N ARG A 143 -7.87 -10.70 -11.84
CA ARG A 143 -7.30 -11.76 -12.71
C ARG A 143 -7.67 -13.17 -12.26
N ILE A 144 -7.82 -13.40 -10.95
CA ILE A 144 -8.22 -14.70 -10.38
C ILE A 144 -9.75 -14.76 -10.18
N LYS A 145 -10.38 -13.66 -9.77
CA LYS A 145 -11.84 -13.47 -9.59
C LYS A 145 -12.60 -13.57 -10.91
N SER A 146 -12.04 -13.16 -12.06
CA SER A 146 -12.69 -13.36 -13.36
C SER A 146 -13.05 -14.81 -13.64
N LEU A 147 -12.28 -15.77 -13.11
CA LEU A 147 -12.49 -17.19 -13.36
C LEU A 147 -13.46 -17.84 -12.35
N VAL A 148 -13.44 -17.37 -11.10
CA VAL A 148 -14.16 -18.01 -9.97
C VAL A 148 -15.44 -17.26 -9.56
N TRP A 149 -15.54 -15.94 -9.80
CA TRP A 149 -16.67 -15.13 -9.32
C TRP A 149 -17.78 -14.94 -10.37
N ARG A 150 -17.47 -15.09 -11.69
CA ARG A 150 -18.50 -15.13 -12.75
C ARG A 150 -19.50 -16.28 -12.56
N SER A 151 -19.08 -17.37 -11.91
CA SER A 151 -19.93 -18.51 -11.58
C SER A 151 -20.66 -18.37 -10.23
N MET A 152 -20.25 -17.45 -9.35
CA MET A 152 -20.80 -17.31 -7.99
C MET A 152 -21.61 -16.03 -7.74
N GLY A 153 -21.67 -15.08 -8.68
CA GLY A 153 -22.61 -13.95 -8.65
C GLY A 153 -22.33 -12.88 -7.58
N TRP A 154 -21.09 -12.75 -7.13
CA TRP A 154 -20.69 -11.73 -6.14
C TRP A 154 -20.24 -10.45 -6.85
N GLU A 155 -20.87 -9.32 -6.54
CA GLU A 155 -20.52 -8.00 -7.08
C GLU A 155 -19.31 -7.40 -6.35
N VAL A 156 -18.33 -6.92 -7.12
CA VAL A 156 -17.20 -6.15 -6.58
C VAL A 156 -17.46 -4.69 -6.88
N ASN A 157 -17.69 -3.87 -5.85
CA ASN A 157 -18.10 -2.47 -6.02
C ASN A 157 -16.94 -1.48 -6.28
N PHE A 158 -15.69 -1.95 -6.35
CA PHE A 158 -14.54 -1.07 -6.52
C PHE A 158 -13.92 -1.14 -7.92
N ASN A 159 -13.88 0.01 -8.60
CA ASN A 159 -13.24 0.17 -9.91
C ASN A 159 -11.88 0.85 -9.74
N ALA A 160 -10.82 0.05 -9.60
CA ALA A 160 -9.45 0.53 -9.48
C ALA A 160 -9.05 1.43 -10.67
N LEU A 161 -9.50 1.11 -11.89
CA LEU A 161 -9.18 1.91 -13.09
C LEU A 161 -9.75 3.32 -13.00
N ALA A 162 -10.99 3.47 -12.52
CA ALA A 162 -11.60 4.78 -12.32
C ALA A 162 -10.84 5.62 -11.29
N LEU A 163 -10.38 4.99 -10.19
CA LEU A 163 -9.53 5.66 -9.20
C LEU A 163 -8.22 6.15 -9.83
N TYR A 164 -7.52 5.29 -10.58
CA TYR A 164 -6.26 5.66 -11.21
C TYR A 164 -6.44 6.77 -12.25
N LEU A 165 -7.53 6.74 -13.03
CA LEU A 165 -7.85 7.79 -14.00
C LEU A 165 -8.17 9.12 -13.32
N ASP A 166 -8.91 9.12 -12.21
CA ASP A 166 -9.19 10.34 -11.44
C ASP A 166 -7.92 10.95 -10.82
N ILE A 167 -7.04 10.11 -10.24
CA ILE A 167 -5.75 10.57 -9.70
C ILE A 167 -4.89 11.17 -10.82
N ALA A 168 -4.82 10.52 -11.97
CA ALA A 168 -4.06 11.02 -13.12
C ALA A 168 -4.64 12.34 -13.65
N GLY A 169 -5.97 12.41 -13.80
CA GLY A 169 -6.67 13.62 -14.25
C GLY A 169 -6.42 14.83 -13.34
N LYS A 170 -6.47 14.64 -12.01
CA LYS A 170 -6.19 15.69 -11.01
C LYS A 170 -4.72 16.12 -10.95
N SER A 171 -3.82 15.27 -11.44
CA SER A 171 -2.37 15.48 -11.40
C SER A 171 -1.82 16.17 -12.67
N ILE A 172 -2.62 16.28 -13.73
CA ILE A 172 -2.25 17.00 -14.97
C ILE A 172 -2.38 18.51 -14.72
N PRO A 173 -1.29 19.29 -14.85
CA PRO A 173 -1.38 20.75 -14.78
C PRO A 173 -2.29 21.30 -15.87
N SER A 174 -3.15 22.27 -15.54
CA SER A 174 -4.03 22.99 -16.48
C SER A 174 -3.30 23.64 -17.66
N SER A 175 -1.96 23.75 -17.62
CA SER A 175 -1.12 24.20 -18.72
C SER A 175 -1.01 23.22 -19.89
N ILE A 176 -1.42 21.95 -19.74
CA ILE A 176 -1.42 20.96 -20.83
C ILE A 176 -2.77 20.92 -21.60
N GLU A 177 -3.87 21.38 -20.99
CA GLU A 177 -5.19 21.44 -21.66
C GLU A 177 -5.25 22.44 -22.82
N GLY A 178 -4.27 23.35 -22.93
CA GLY A 178 -4.15 24.31 -24.04
C GLY A 178 -3.73 23.72 -25.40
N LEU A 179 -3.36 22.44 -25.48
CA LEU A 179 -2.87 21.81 -26.72
C LEU A 179 -3.90 20.90 -27.43
N ARG A 180 -5.17 20.92 -27.02
CA ARG A 180 -6.25 20.12 -27.65
C ARG A 180 -7.37 20.96 -28.29
N LYS A 181 -7.00 22.02 -29.01
CA LYS A 181 -7.87 22.61 -30.04
C LYS A 181 -7.07 22.89 -31.31
N CYS A 182 -6.99 21.88 -32.17
CA CYS A 182 -7.02 22.03 -33.62
C CYS A 182 -7.99 20.97 -34.15
#